data_AF-A0A2T0THI2-F1
#
_entry.id   AF-A0A2T0THI2-F1
#
_cell.length_a   1.000
_cell.length_b   1.000
_cell.length_c   1.000
_cell.angle_alpha   90.00
_cell.angle_beta   90.00
_cell.angle_gamma   90.00
#
_symmetry.space_group_name_H-M   'P 1'
#
loop_
_entity.id
_entity.type
_entity.pdbx_description
1 polymer ?
#
loop_
_entity_poly.entity_id
_entity_poly.type
_entity_poly.pdbx_seq_one_letter_code
_entity_poly.pdbx_strand_id
1 'polypeptide(L)'
;MSVRKLGQAAFAFVGAAMLVMSGTSAASAAVRDGNCQANEFCYYWYIDATESASDFTGTVQNYGTTQPTCYDFKGPGLGKGECIKNNAMSVWNRTSRTVRVYYNSYLEGSYQDIGAGYKGNLNSTLTNNNASHEFR
;
A
#
# COMPACT_ATOMS: atom_id res chain seq x y z
N MET A 1 -53.60 -42.11 -37.83
CA MET A 1 -53.21 -40.68 -37.92
C MET A 1 -52.92 -40.20 -36.51
N SER A 2 -51.64 -39.94 -36.21
CA SER A 2 -51.15 -39.56 -34.89
C SER A 2 -51.04 -38.04 -34.84
N VAL A 3 -51.71 -37.39 -33.88
CA VAL A 3 -51.62 -35.93 -33.66
C VAL A 3 -51.41 -35.63 -32.16
N ARG A 4 -50.13 -35.51 -31.82
CA ARG A 4 -49.47 -34.41 -31.08
C ARG A 4 -49.99 -33.99 -29.69
N LYS A 5 -49.38 -34.63 -28.67
CA LYS A 5 -48.59 -34.09 -27.54
C LYS A 5 -48.90 -32.69 -26.95
N LEU A 6 -49.23 -32.75 -25.65
CA LEU A 6 -48.64 -32.08 -24.46
C LEU A 6 -48.55 -30.56 -24.35
N GLY A 7 -49.17 -30.06 -23.26
CA GLY A 7 -48.39 -29.52 -22.13
C GLY A 7 -48.53 -28.03 -21.86
N GLN A 8 -49.21 -27.67 -20.77
CA GLN A 8 -49.00 -26.40 -20.08
C GLN A 8 -49.03 -26.63 -18.56
N ALA A 9 -47.86 -26.55 -17.93
CA ALA A 9 -47.71 -26.45 -16.49
C ALA A 9 -47.29 -25.01 -16.16
N ALA A 10 -48.10 -24.30 -15.38
CA ALA A 10 -47.83 -22.94 -14.96
C ALA A 10 -46.87 -22.95 -13.76
N PHE A 11 -45.71 -22.32 -13.92
CA PHE A 11 -44.77 -22.05 -12.83
C PHE A 11 -45.16 -20.74 -12.13
N ALA A 12 -45.54 -20.82 -10.84
CA ALA A 12 -45.72 -19.66 -9.99
C ALA A 12 -44.36 -19.22 -9.42
N PHE A 13 -43.89 -18.03 -9.81
CA PHE A 13 -42.71 -17.39 -9.24
C PHE A 13 -43.07 -16.78 -7.87
N VAL A 14 -42.45 -17.29 -6.80
CA VAL A 14 -42.42 -16.62 -5.48
C VAL A 14 -41.14 -15.78 -5.43
N GLY A 15 -41.27 -14.47 -5.58
CA GLY A 15 -40.18 -13.51 -5.43
C GLY A 15 -40.08 -12.99 -4.01
N ALA A 16 -39.15 -13.50 -3.22
CA ALA A 16 -38.74 -12.90 -1.95
C ALA A 16 -37.49 -12.05 -2.18
N ALA A 17 -37.63 -10.73 -2.13
CA ALA A 17 -36.50 -9.80 -2.22
C ALA A 17 -35.74 -9.80 -0.88
N MET A 18 -34.59 -10.49 -0.83
CA MET A 18 -33.65 -10.38 0.29
C MET A 18 -32.78 -9.13 0.08
N LEU A 19 -32.95 -8.13 0.96
CA LEU A 19 -32.02 -7.01 1.12
C LEU A 19 -30.75 -7.54 1.81
N VAL A 20 -29.72 -7.84 1.01
CA VAL A 20 -28.39 -8.16 1.53
C VAL A 20 -27.71 -6.85 1.91
N MET A 21 -27.62 -6.57 3.20
CA MET A 21 -26.82 -5.45 3.72
C MET A 21 -25.35 -5.81 3.56
N SER A 22 -24.73 -5.38 2.47
CA SER A 22 -23.29 -5.52 2.25
C SER A 22 -22.53 -4.61 3.22
N GLY A 23 -22.22 -5.11 4.41
CA GLY A 23 -21.23 -4.48 5.28
C GLY A 23 -19.88 -4.50 4.57
N THR A 24 -19.38 -3.35 4.15
CA THR A 24 -17.99 -3.23 3.69
C THR A 24 -17.10 -3.36 4.91
N SER A 25 -16.67 -4.58 5.23
CA SER A 25 -15.55 -4.79 6.13
C SER A 25 -14.35 -4.06 5.53
N ALA A 26 -13.81 -3.09 6.25
CA ALA A 26 -12.53 -2.51 5.90
C ALA A 26 -11.52 -3.66 5.88
N ALA A 27 -11.02 -4.02 4.69
CA ALA A 27 -9.95 -5.00 4.58
C ALA A 27 -8.73 -4.42 5.32
N SER A 28 -8.27 -5.09 6.37
CA SER A 28 -7.00 -4.75 7.00
C SER A 28 -5.89 -4.89 5.95
N ALA A 29 -5.13 -3.82 5.75
CA ALA A 29 -3.96 -3.87 4.87
C ALA A 29 -2.94 -4.86 5.45
N ALA A 30 -2.38 -5.72 4.60
CA ALA A 30 -1.39 -6.69 5.01
C ALA A 30 -0.05 -5.97 5.10
N VAL A 31 0.37 -5.66 6.33
CA VAL A 31 1.59 -4.89 6.58
C VAL A 31 2.82 -5.68 6.07
N ARG A 32 3.71 -4.99 5.37
CA ARG A 32 4.98 -5.48 4.81
C ARG A 32 4.78 -6.48 3.67
N ASP A 33 3.75 -6.32 2.84
CA ASP A 33 3.48 -7.22 1.70
C ASP A 33 4.02 -6.70 0.35
N GLY A 34 4.48 -5.44 0.30
CA GLY A 34 5.05 -4.85 -0.91
C GLY A 34 4.02 -4.36 -1.93
N ASN A 35 2.74 -4.34 -1.56
CA ASN A 35 1.72 -3.57 -2.23
C ASN A 35 1.52 -2.26 -1.45
N CYS A 36 0.93 -1.25 -2.09
CA CYS A 36 0.60 -0.01 -1.39
C CYS A 36 -0.91 0.12 -1.29
N GLN A 37 -1.50 -0.26 -0.17
CA GLN A 37 -2.94 -0.27 0.10
C GLN A 37 -3.42 1.04 0.74
N ALA A 38 -4.73 1.14 0.93
CA ALA A 38 -5.30 2.21 1.73
C ALA A 38 -4.80 2.14 3.18
N ASN A 39 -4.57 3.31 3.79
CA ASN A 39 -4.04 3.48 5.15
C ASN A 39 -2.55 3.11 5.33
N GLU A 40 -1.78 3.05 4.25
CA GLU A 40 -0.34 2.80 4.30
C GLU A 40 0.48 3.98 3.79
N PHE A 41 1.71 4.06 4.25
CA PHE A 41 2.76 4.88 3.68
C PHE A 41 3.79 3.97 3.01
N CYS A 42 4.09 4.25 1.74
CA CYS A 42 4.88 3.35 0.92
C CYS A 42 6.09 4.05 0.33
N TYR A 43 7.24 3.41 0.44
CA TYR A 43 8.45 3.73 -0.30
C TYR A 43 8.50 2.96 -1.60
N TYR A 44 9.14 3.56 -2.60
CA TYR A 44 9.43 2.95 -3.88
C TYR A 44 10.92 3.09 -4.19
N TRP A 45 11.50 2.02 -4.74
CA TRP A 45 12.92 1.95 -5.05
C TRP A 45 13.33 2.96 -6.12
N TYR A 46 12.42 3.31 -7.05
CA TYR A 46 12.70 4.27 -8.10
C TYR A 46 11.80 5.51 -8.05
N ILE A 47 12.03 6.46 -8.94
CA ILE A 47 11.24 7.69 -9.06
C ILE A 47 9.80 7.42 -9.52
N ASP A 48 8.93 8.41 -9.34
CA ASP A 48 7.53 8.45 -9.77
C ASP A 48 6.66 7.29 -9.26
N ALA A 49 7.00 6.78 -8.07
CA ALA A 49 6.37 5.65 -7.40
C ALA A 49 6.34 4.38 -8.27
N THR A 50 7.50 4.06 -8.86
CA THR A 50 7.73 2.88 -9.68
C THR A 50 8.72 1.91 -9.03
N GLU A 51 8.79 0.70 -9.57
CA GLU A 51 9.59 -0.42 -9.07
C GLU A 51 9.15 -0.93 -7.68
N SER A 52 9.98 -1.75 -7.04
CA SER A 52 9.62 -2.49 -5.83
C SER A 52 9.21 -1.54 -4.71
N ALA A 53 8.11 -1.87 -4.04
CA ALA A 53 7.53 -1.07 -2.97
C ALA A 53 7.79 -1.67 -1.59
N SER A 54 7.71 -0.81 -0.59
CA SER A 54 7.80 -1.16 0.82
C SER A 54 6.80 -0.34 1.63
N ASP A 55 5.84 -1.01 2.26
CA ASP A 55 4.68 -0.40 2.91
C ASP A 55 4.77 -0.43 4.44
N PHE A 56 4.13 0.55 5.08
CA PHE A 56 4.17 0.82 6.51
C PHE A 56 2.85 1.37 7.01
N THR A 57 2.49 1.02 8.24
CA THR A 57 1.30 1.53 8.95
C THR A 57 1.64 2.31 10.23
N GLY A 58 2.93 2.52 10.51
CA GLY A 58 3.36 3.25 11.71
C GLY A 58 4.79 3.76 11.61
N THR A 59 5.17 4.57 12.60
CA THR A 59 6.49 5.20 12.72
C THR A 59 7.60 4.16 12.80
N VAL A 60 8.67 4.37 12.02
CA VAL A 60 9.89 3.56 12.06
C VAL A 60 11.08 4.46 12.31
N GLN A 61 11.68 4.30 13.50
CA GLN A 61 12.83 5.10 13.92
C GLN A 61 14.12 4.69 13.21
N ASN A 62 14.28 3.45 12.76
CA ASN A 62 15.50 3.05 12.06
C ASN A 62 15.19 1.93 11.07
N TYR A 63 15.49 2.15 9.81
CA TYR A 63 15.28 1.15 8.75
C TYR A 63 16.25 -0.03 8.83
N GLY A 64 17.33 0.06 9.60
CA GLY A 64 18.44 -0.89 9.53
C GLY A 64 19.23 -0.73 8.23
N THR A 65 20.38 -1.39 8.15
CA THR A 65 21.32 -1.25 7.02
C THR A 65 21.60 -2.55 6.29
N THR A 66 21.30 -3.69 6.90
CA THR A 66 21.67 -5.02 6.37
C THR A 66 20.58 -6.04 6.61
N GLN A 67 20.39 -6.93 5.64
CA GLN A 67 19.58 -8.13 5.80
C GLN A 67 20.18 -9.05 6.90
N PRO A 68 19.36 -9.86 7.60
CA PRO A 68 17.91 -10.01 7.41
C PRO A 68 17.06 -9.00 8.20
N THR A 69 17.68 -8.01 8.85
CA THR A 69 17.01 -7.18 9.86
C THR A 69 16.60 -5.81 9.36
N CYS A 70 17.11 -5.36 8.21
CA CYS A 70 16.65 -4.12 7.62
C CYS A 70 15.23 -4.23 7.09
N TYR A 71 14.53 -3.11 7.06
CA TYR A 71 13.33 -2.97 6.26
C TYR A 71 13.74 -2.89 4.80
N ASP A 72 13.14 -3.74 3.98
CA ASP A 72 13.48 -3.97 2.59
C ASP A 72 12.30 -3.73 1.66
N PHE A 73 12.56 -3.58 0.37
CA PHE A 73 11.48 -3.54 -0.62
C PHE A 73 10.93 -4.95 -0.86
N LYS A 74 9.61 -5.11 -0.72
CA LYS A 74 8.91 -6.40 -0.75
C LYS A 74 8.23 -6.65 -2.09
N GLY A 75 7.79 -5.58 -2.76
CA GLY A 75 7.05 -5.65 -4.01
C GLY A 75 7.85 -6.27 -5.16
N PRO A 76 7.19 -6.63 -6.27
CA PRO A 76 7.90 -7.05 -7.49
C PRO A 76 8.69 -5.90 -8.11
N GLY A 77 9.66 -6.21 -8.97
CA GLY A 77 10.45 -5.23 -9.71
C GLY A 77 11.86 -5.03 -9.17
N LEU A 78 12.56 -4.03 -9.72
CA LEU A 78 13.91 -3.68 -9.31
C LEU A 78 13.94 -3.21 -7.85
N GLY A 79 15.04 -3.50 -7.17
CA GLY A 79 15.21 -3.19 -5.75
C GLY A 79 14.57 -4.17 -4.78
N LYS A 80 13.83 -5.19 -5.23
CA LYS A 80 13.25 -6.20 -4.34
C LYS A 80 14.33 -6.88 -3.49
N GLY A 81 14.12 -6.87 -2.17
CA GLY A 81 15.04 -7.43 -1.17
C GLY A 81 16.17 -6.49 -0.76
N GLU A 82 16.36 -5.35 -1.44
CA GLU A 82 17.29 -4.32 -1.00
C GLU A 82 16.74 -3.58 0.21
N CYS A 83 17.63 -3.19 1.13
CA CYS A 83 17.25 -2.37 2.28
C CYS A 83 16.77 -0.99 1.82
N ILE A 84 15.73 -0.44 2.45
CA ILE A 84 15.15 0.87 2.10
C ILE A 84 16.11 2.01 2.40
N LYS A 85 16.89 1.88 3.48
CA LYS A 85 17.81 2.92 3.93
C LYS A 85 18.72 3.37 2.80
N ASN A 86 18.65 4.66 2.49
CA ASN A 86 19.41 5.30 1.41
C ASN A 86 19.15 4.75 0.00
N ASN A 87 18.04 4.04 -0.23
CA ASN A 87 17.69 3.49 -1.54
C ASN A 87 16.30 3.91 -2.04
N ALA A 88 15.43 4.44 -1.18
CA ALA A 88 14.13 4.91 -1.67
C ALA A 88 14.25 6.27 -2.37
N MET A 89 13.57 6.39 -3.52
CA MET A 89 13.60 7.60 -4.34
C MET A 89 12.26 8.32 -4.38
N SER A 90 11.16 7.60 -4.18
CA SER A 90 9.81 8.17 -4.20
C SER A 90 8.88 7.47 -3.21
N VAL A 91 7.72 8.07 -3.00
CA VAL A 91 6.76 7.66 -1.96
C VAL A 91 5.32 7.79 -2.43
N TRP A 92 4.43 7.05 -1.77
CA TRP A 92 2.99 7.28 -1.80
C TRP A 92 2.43 7.24 -0.38
N ASN A 93 1.83 8.35 0.05
CA ASN A 93 1.09 8.42 1.30
C ASN A 93 -0.39 8.15 1.05
N ARG A 94 -0.83 6.91 1.31
CA ARG A 94 -2.24 6.50 1.23
C ARG A 94 -2.94 6.56 2.58
N THR A 95 -2.34 7.23 3.57
CA THR A 95 -2.94 7.50 4.88
C THR A 95 -3.73 8.81 4.86
N SER A 96 -4.48 9.07 5.93
CA SER A 96 -5.15 10.35 6.20
C SER A 96 -4.28 11.36 6.95
N ARG A 97 -3.00 11.02 7.21
CA ARG A 97 -2.07 11.79 8.04
C ARG A 97 -0.88 12.27 7.22
N THR A 98 -0.17 13.27 7.72
CA THR A 98 1.15 13.61 7.16
C THR A 98 2.16 12.58 7.64
N VAL A 99 3.03 12.11 6.75
CA VAL A 99 4.19 11.30 7.13
C VAL A 99 5.45 12.10 6.88
N ARG A 100 6.27 12.25 7.91
CA ARG A 100 7.55 12.94 7.82
C ARG A 100 8.65 11.93 7.56
N VAL A 101 9.39 12.11 6.47
CA VAL A 101 10.56 11.29 6.13
C VAL A 101 11.82 12.04 6.54
N TYR A 102 12.74 11.34 7.19
CA TYR A 102 13.97 11.90 7.72
C TYR A 102 15.21 11.34 7.02
N TYR A 103 16.22 12.20 6.91
CA TYR A 103 17.52 11.85 6.36
C TYR A 103 18.24 10.83 7.24
N ASN A 104 18.24 11.07 8.56
CA ASN A 104 18.92 10.20 9.50
C ASN A 104 17.97 9.20 10.16
N SER A 105 18.56 8.17 10.76
CA SER A 105 17.85 7.32 11.70
C SER A 105 17.47 8.13 12.95
N TYR A 106 16.56 7.58 13.74
CA TYR A 106 16.02 8.10 14.99
C TYR A 106 15.25 9.41 14.84
N LEU A 107 14.63 9.65 13.68
CA LEU A 107 13.78 10.81 13.39
C LEU A 107 14.55 12.14 13.43
N GLU A 108 15.79 12.13 12.92
CA GLU A 108 16.71 13.26 12.99
C GLU A 108 17.10 13.82 11.60
N GLY A 109 17.67 15.03 11.61
CA GLY A 109 18.23 15.69 10.44
C GLY A 109 17.19 16.34 9.53
N SER A 110 17.61 16.59 8.28
CA SER A 110 16.74 17.13 7.23
C SER A 110 15.53 16.22 7.02
N TYR A 111 14.38 16.82 6.71
CA TYR A 111 13.15 16.08 6.53
C TYR A 111 12.30 16.64 5.38
N GLN A 112 11.32 15.83 4.97
CA GLN A 112 10.25 16.22 4.07
C GLN A 112 8.94 15.72 4.64
N ASP A 113 7.96 16.63 4.71
CA ASP A 113 6.59 16.27 5.02
C ASP A 113 5.89 15.79 3.76
N ILE A 114 5.30 14.61 3.84
CA ILE A 114 4.54 13.98 2.78
C ILE A 114 3.06 14.03 3.18
N GLY A 115 2.32 14.96 2.59
CA GLY A 115 0.90 15.13 2.88
C GLY A 115 0.06 13.91 2.51
N ALA A 116 -1.12 13.79 3.14
CA ALA A 116 -2.08 12.74 2.81
C ALA A 116 -2.42 12.74 1.30
N GLY A 117 -2.43 11.56 0.69
CA GLY A 117 -2.70 11.37 -0.74
C GLY A 117 -1.53 11.69 -1.67
N TYR A 118 -0.44 12.28 -1.19
CA TYR A 118 0.72 12.60 -2.04
C TYR A 118 1.33 11.33 -2.64
N LYS A 119 1.58 11.36 -3.95
CA LYS A 119 2.32 10.34 -4.67
C LYS A 119 3.36 11.03 -5.55
N GLY A 120 4.64 10.74 -5.33
CA GLY A 120 5.71 11.36 -6.10
C GLY A 120 7.07 11.26 -5.43
N ASN A 121 8.03 11.98 -6.00
CA ASN A 121 9.43 11.89 -5.62
C ASN A 121 9.72 12.47 -4.24
N LEU A 122 10.70 11.89 -3.56
CA LEU A 122 11.39 12.57 -2.48
C LEU A 122 12.20 13.73 -3.08
N ASN A 123 12.40 14.78 -2.28
CA ASN A 123 13.24 15.90 -2.70
C ASN A 123 14.71 15.46 -2.88
N SER A 124 15.52 16.32 -3.48
CA SER A 124 16.92 16.03 -3.77
C SER A 124 17.77 15.73 -2.52
N THR A 125 17.33 16.15 -1.33
CA THR A 125 18.02 15.85 -0.07
C THR A 125 17.73 14.43 0.41
N LEU A 126 16.54 13.88 0.14
CA LEU A 126 16.09 12.61 0.71
C LEU A 126 16.02 11.45 -0.28
N THR A 127 16.00 11.73 -1.58
CA THR A 127 16.15 10.68 -2.60
C THR A 127 17.48 9.95 -2.36
N ASN A 128 17.43 8.63 -2.21
CA ASN A 128 18.56 7.78 -1.83
C ASN A 128 19.28 8.19 -0.54
N ASN A 129 18.64 8.93 0.36
CA ASN A 129 19.24 9.39 1.61
C ASN A 129 18.20 9.48 2.73
N ASN A 130 17.37 8.44 2.89
CA ASN A 130 16.33 8.36 3.92
C ASN A 130 16.60 7.19 4.86
N ALA A 131 16.29 7.36 6.15
CA ALA A 131 16.65 6.37 7.15
C ALA A 131 15.64 6.20 8.30
N SER A 132 14.62 7.06 8.39
CA SER A 132 13.50 6.91 9.33
C SER A 132 12.28 7.73 8.90
N HIS A 133 11.10 7.41 9.46
CA HIS A 133 9.87 8.17 9.23
C HIS A 133 8.93 8.17 10.43
N GLU A 134 8.07 9.19 10.50
CA GLU A 134 7.10 9.40 11.56
C GLU A 134 5.71 9.73 11.01
N PHE A 135 4.68 9.04 11.50
CA PHE A 135 3.28 9.35 11.20
C PHE A 135 2.78 10.43 12.16
N ARG A 136 2.39 11.60 11.62
CA ARG A 136 2.01 12.82 12.38
C ARG A 136 0.53 12.92 12.69
#